data_AF-A0A9X2FL13-F1
#
_entry.id   AF-A0A9X2FL13-F1
#
_cell.length_a   1.000
_cell.length_b   1.000
_cell.length_c   1.000
_cell.angle_alpha   90.00
_cell.angle_beta   90.00
_cell.angle_gamma   90.00
#
_symmetry.space_group_name_H-M   'P 1'
#
loop_
_entity.id
_entity.type
_entity.pdbx_description
1 polymer ?
#
loop_
_entity_poly.entity_id
_entity_poly.type
_entity_poly.pdbx_seq_one_letter_code
_entity_poly.pdbx_strand_id
1 'polypeptide(L)'
;MKSRKYIAETAVALIDSFDKLAPQNKEIQQLTTYAQKKLAARQTAPQNIFEKIIPLIYKVIQQQNLNLSPEAFKVLKQMEILAREKTILPFKRYDPWD
;
A
#
# COMPACT_ATOMS: atom_id res chain seq x y z
N MET A 1 -16.08 2.70 11.01
CA MET A 1 -15.85 2.62 9.55
C MET A 1 -15.32 3.97 9.08
N LYS A 2 -14.32 3.98 8.19
CA LYS A 2 -13.63 5.20 7.74
C LYS A 2 -14.16 5.71 6.40
N SER A 3 -13.93 6.99 6.12
CA SER A 3 -14.30 7.59 4.82
C SER A 3 -13.37 7.13 3.71
N ARG A 4 -13.85 7.16 2.46
CA ARG A 4 -13.06 6.81 1.27
C ARG A 4 -11.85 7.72 1.08
N LYS A 5 -12.03 9.02 1.32
CA LYS A 5 -10.96 10.02 1.25
C LYS A 5 -9.87 9.73 2.28
N TYR A 6 -10.25 9.49 3.52
CA TYR A 6 -9.31 9.14 4.59
C TYR A 6 -8.50 7.89 4.26
N ILE A 7 -9.15 6.84 3.75
CA ILE A 7 -8.46 5.59 3.36
C ILE A 7 -7.47 5.83 2.21
N ALA A 8 -7.85 6.62 1.20
CA ALA A 8 -6.95 6.95 0.09
C ALA A 8 -5.73 7.74 0.55
N GLU A 9 -5.92 8.78 1.38
CA GLU A 9 -4.83 9.60 1.93
C GLU A 9 -3.92 8.76 2.83
N THR A 10 -4.50 7.91 3.67
CA THR A 10 -3.75 7.00 4.55
C THR A 10 -2.94 6.01 3.73
N ALA A 11 -3.48 5.45 2.64
CA ALA A 11 -2.74 4.53 1.79
C ALA A 11 -1.53 5.19 1.12
N VAL A 12 -1.70 6.42 0.62
CA VAL A 12 -0.58 7.18 0.03
C VAL A 12 0.48 7.46 1.09
N ALA A 13 0.10 7.94 2.27
CA ALA A 13 1.04 8.21 3.36
C ALA A 13 1.79 6.94 3.80
N LEU A 14 1.11 5.80 3.89
CA LEU A 14 1.71 4.53 4.28
C LEU A 14 2.69 4.00 3.24
N ILE A 15 2.35 4.04 1.94
CA ILE A 15 3.26 3.55 0.90
C ILE A 15 4.52 4.43 0.81
N ASP A 16 4.37 5.74 0.93
CA ASP A 16 5.50 6.68 0.91
C ASP A 16 6.39 6.54 2.15
N SER A 17 5.78 6.25 3.31
CA SER A 17 6.53 5.97 4.54
C SER A 17 7.27 4.63 4.42
N PHE A 18 6.64 3.62 3.85
CA PHE A 18 7.26 2.32 3.64
C PHE A 18 8.42 2.41 2.64
N ASP A 19 8.27 3.14 1.53
CA ASP A 19 9.32 3.30 0.53
C ASP A 19 10.60 3.93 1.10
N LYS A 20 10.46 4.88 2.03
CA LYS A 20 11.59 5.51 2.73
C LYS A 20 12.28 4.61 3.75
N LEU A 21 11.54 3.68 4.35
CA LEU A 21 12.02 2.82 5.44
C LEU A 21 12.41 1.41 4.96
N ALA A 22 11.94 1.02 3.78
CA ALA A 22 12.20 -0.29 3.20
C ALA A 22 13.70 -0.47 2.93
N PRO A 23 14.21 -1.71 3.03
CA PRO A 23 15.57 -2.00 2.63
C PRO A 23 15.77 -1.65 1.15
N GLN A 24 16.97 -1.18 0.80
CA GLN A 24 17.31 -0.84 -0.58
C GLN A 24 17.34 -2.11 -1.43
N ASN A 25 16.19 -2.40 -2.04
CA ASN A 25 15.98 -3.59 -2.83
C ASN A 25 15.16 -3.24 -4.08
N LYS A 26 15.67 -3.64 -5.24
CA LYS A 26 15.06 -3.30 -6.54
C LYS A 26 13.65 -3.85 -6.69
N GLU A 27 13.37 -5.06 -6.22
CA GLU A 27 12.04 -5.66 -6.32
C GLU A 27 11.05 -4.97 -5.40
N ILE A 28 11.45 -4.63 -4.17
CA ILE A 28 10.60 -3.86 -3.24
C ILE A 28 10.31 -2.47 -3.81
N GLN A 29 11.32 -1.78 -4.34
CA GLN A 29 11.13 -0.46 -5.00
C GLN A 29 10.18 -0.54 -6.20
N GLN A 30 10.24 -1.61 -6.99
CA GLN A 30 9.29 -1.82 -8.09
C GLN A 30 7.86 -2.00 -7.57
N LEU A 31 7.67 -2.74 -6.48
CA LEU A 31 6.37 -2.94 -5.84
C LEU A 31 5.80 -1.65 -5.24
N THR A 32 6.62 -0.85 -4.55
CA THR A 32 6.21 0.44 -3.99
C THR A 32 5.86 1.44 -5.08
N THR A 33 6.71 1.56 -6.11
CA THR A 33 6.44 2.41 -7.29
C THR A 33 5.15 2.00 -8.00
N TYR A 34 4.91 0.69 -8.16
CA TYR A 34 3.67 0.18 -8.75
C TYR A 34 2.46 0.60 -7.92
N ALA A 35 2.52 0.46 -6.60
CA ALA A 35 1.44 0.84 -5.71
C ALA A 35 1.16 2.34 -5.75
N GLN A 36 2.20 3.19 -5.72
CA GLN A 36 2.09 4.64 -5.86
C GLN A 36 1.37 5.03 -7.15
N LYS A 37 1.76 4.44 -8.30
CA LYS A 37 1.11 4.69 -9.59
C LYS A 37 -0.37 4.28 -9.58
N LYS A 38 -0.70 3.13 -8.99
CA LYS A 38 -2.09 2.65 -8.90
C LYS A 38 -2.95 3.51 -7.98
N LEU A 39 -2.39 3.99 -6.86
CA LEU A 39 -3.07 4.91 -5.95
C LEU A 39 -3.30 6.27 -6.61
N ALA A 40 -2.31 6.80 -7.33
CA ALA A 40 -2.41 8.06 -8.06
C ALA A 40 -3.50 8.03 -9.15
N ALA A 41 -3.64 6.89 -9.85
CA ALA A 41 -4.66 6.71 -10.88
C ALA A 41 -6.10 6.72 -10.31
N ARG A 42 -6.29 6.42 -9.01
CA ARG A 42 -7.60 6.38 -8.34
C ARG A 42 -8.66 5.49 -9.03
N GLN A 43 -8.20 4.50 -9.81
CA GLN A 43 -9.04 3.53 -10.53
C GLN A 43 -9.31 2.25 -9.74
N THR A 44 -8.54 2.00 -8.68
CA THR A 44 -8.63 0.79 -7.85
C THR A 44 -8.66 1.19 -6.40
N ALA A 45 -9.48 0.49 -5.61
CA ALA A 45 -9.55 0.70 -4.17
C ALA A 45 -8.16 0.48 -3.54
N PRO A 46 -7.68 1.39 -2.68
CA PRO A 46 -6.40 1.23 -1.99
C PRO A 46 -6.23 -0.12 -1.30
N GLN A 47 -7.32 -0.67 -0.75
CA GLN A 47 -7.36 -1.98 -0.12
C GLN A 47 -6.93 -3.09 -1.08
N ASN A 48 -7.50 -3.12 -2.29
CA ASN A 48 -7.20 -4.14 -3.29
C ASN A 48 -5.78 -4.03 -3.83
N ILE A 49 -5.20 -2.82 -3.82
CA ILE A 49 -3.80 -2.61 -4.18
C ILE A 49 -2.92 -3.25 -3.11
N PHE A 50 -3.17 -2.94 -1.84
CA PHE A 50 -2.42 -3.47 -0.70
C PHE A 50 -2.54 -4.98 -0.53
N GLU A 51 -3.74 -5.54 -0.71
CA GLU A 51 -3.98 -6.99 -0.70
C GLU A 51 -3.10 -7.72 -1.73
N LYS A 52 -2.79 -7.09 -2.87
CA LYS A 52 -1.91 -7.65 -3.90
C LYS A 52 -0.43 -7.47 -3.59
N ILE A 53 -0.02 -6.28 -3.13
CA ILE A 53 1.42 -5.96 -3.00
C ILE A 53 2.04 -6.49 -1.72
N ILE A 54 1.29 -6.55 -0.61
CA ILE A 54 1.84 -6.95 0.70
C ILE A 54 2.40 -8.38 0.67
N PRO A 55 1.69 -9.40 0.15
CA PRO A 55 2.23 -10.76 0.08
C PRO A 55 3.49 -10.85 -0.79
N LEU A 56 3.57 -10.05 -1.86
CA LEU A 56 4.75 -9.99 -2.71
C LEU A 56 5.94 -9.40 -1.97
N ILE A 57 5.73 -8.32 -1.20
CA ILE A 57 6.77 -7.72 -0.36
C ILE A 57 7.29 -8.76 0.65
N TYR A 58 6.41 -9.47 1.36
CA TYR A 58 6.81 -10.53 2.28
C TYR A 58 7.60 -11.65 1.59
N LYS A 59 7.17 -12.05 0.40
CA LYS A 59 7.86 -13.06 -0.40
C LYS A 59 9.29 -12.61 -0.74
N VAL A 60 9.48 -11.36 -1.19
CA VAL A 60 10.81 -10.82 -1.50
C VAL A 60 11.69 -10.79 -0.25
N ILE A 61 11.15 -10.31 0.87
CA ILE A 61 11.85 -10.27 2.16
C ILE A 61 12.34 -11.66 2.55
N GLN A 62 11.47 -12.67 2.47
CA GLN A 62 11.80 -14.04 2.82
C GLN A 62 12.82 -14.66 1.85
N GLN A 63 12.62 -14.50 0.54
CA GLN A 63 13.48 -15.12 -0.48
C GLN A 63 14.90 -14.55 -0.49
N GLN A 64 15.03 -13.25 -0.22
CA GLN A 64 16.31 -12.56 -0.25
C GLN A 64 16.89 -12.34 1.15
N ASN A 65 16.27 -12.91 2.17
CA ASN A 65 16.66 -12.83 3.59
C ASN A 65 16.94 -11.39 4.03
N LEU A 66 16.04 -10.46 3.68
CA LEU A 66 16.20 -9.04 3.96
C LEU A 66 15.78 -8.75 5.40
N ASN A 67 16.57 -7.94 6.09
CA ASN A 67 16.19 -7.42 7.39
C ASN A 67 15.33 -6.17 7.24
N LEU A 68 14.11 -6.21 7.79
CA LEU A 68 13.29 -5.02 7.95
C LEU A 68 13.61 -4.34 9.27
N SER A 69 13.68 -3.01 9.25
CA SER A 69 13.68 -2.25 10.49
C SER A 69 12.34 -2.42 11.23
N PRO A 70 12.32 -2.30 12.57
CA PRO A 70 11.07 -2.34 13.34
C PRO A 70 10.04 -1.31 12.85
N GLU A 71 10.50 -0.14 12.41
CA GLU A 71 9.68 0.93 11.86
C GLU A 71 9.05 0.53 10.53
N ALA A 72 9.84 -0.02 9.60
CA ALA A 72 9.34 -0.51 8.31
C ALA A 72 8.30 -1.61 8.51
N PHE A 73 8.54 -2.51 9.47
CA PHE A 73 7.61 -3.60 9.77
C PHE A 73 6.29 -3.08 10.34
N LYS A 74 6.35 -2.07 11.22
CA LYS A 74 5.16 -1.41 11.76
C LYS A 74 4.32 -0.76 10.65
N VAL A 75 4.95 -0.08 9.69
CA VAL A 75 4.25 0.50 8.54
C VAL A 75 3.62 -0.59 7.68
N LEU A 76 4.34 -1.68 7.39
CA LEU A 76 3.80 -2.80 6.62
C LEU A 76 2.58 -3.43 7.32
N LYS A 77 2.59 -3.54 8.65
CA LYS A 77 1.42 -3.96 9.44
C LYS A 77 0.25 -2.98 9.38
N GLN A 78 0.52 -1.68 9.35
CA GLN A 78 -0.54 -0.69 9.15
C GLN A 78 -1.16 -0.79 7.75
N MET A 79 -0.38 -1.11 6.73
CA MET A 79 -0.88 -1.38 5.38
C MET A 79 -1.78 -2.62 5.36
N GLU A 80 -1.43 -3.70 6.07
CA GLU A 80 -2.28 -4.90 6.21
C GLU A 80 -3.62 -4.57 6.87
N ILE A 81 -3.60 -3.77 7.94
CA ILE A 81 -4.82 -3.34 8.63
C ILE A 81 -5.70 -2.54 7.66
N LEU A 82 -5.10 -1.60 6.91
CA LEU A 82 -5.84 -0.81 5.93
C LEU A 82 -6.45 -1.68 4.82
N ALA A 83 -5.74 -2.72 4.36
CA ALA A 83 -6.23 -3.64 3.35
C ALA A 83 -7.52 -4.37 3.77
N ARG A 84 -7.71 -4.59 5.08
CA ARG A 84 -8.89 -5.26 5.65
C ARG A 84 -9.99 -4.27 6.08
N GLU A 85 -9.72 -2.97 6.04
CA GLU A 85 -10.65 -1.94 6.50
C GLU A 85 -11.84 -1.81 5.54
N LYS A 86 -13.05 -2.01 6.09
CA LYS A 86 -14.31 -1.81 5.35
C LYS A 86 -14.66 -0.32 5.28
N THR A 87 -14.97 0.14 4.07
CA THR A 87 -15.45 1.52 3.82
C THR A 87 -16.95 1.63 4.10
N ILE A 88 -17.39 2.79 4.59
CA ILE A 88 -18.84 3.09 4.76
C ILE A 88 -19.56 3.03 3.41
N LEU A 89 -18.91 3.50 2.36
CA LEU A 89 -19.46 3.60 1.01
C LEU A 89 -18.64 2.74 0.05
N PRO A 90 -19.27 2.15 -0.99
CA PRO A 90 -18.55 1.38 -2.00
C PRO A 90 -17.50 2.25 -2.68
N PHE A 91 -16.38 1.63 -3.09
CA PHE A 91 -15.34 2.35 -3.83
C PHE A 91 -15.91 2.94 -5.14
N LYS A 92 -15.67 4.24 -5.38
CA LYS A 92 -16.02 4.91 -6.64
C LYS A 92 -14.71 5.20 -7.37
N ARG A 93 -14.59 4.70 -8.60
CA ARG A 93 -13.46 5.01 -9.49
C ARG A 93 -13.48 6.50 -9.81
N TYR A 94 -12.30 7.09 -9.98
CA TYR A 94 -12.21 8.44 -10.51
C TYR A 94 -12.66 8.45 -11.98
N ASP A 95 -13.62 9.32 -12.29
CA ASP A 95 -14.04 9.64 -13.65
C ASP A 95 -13.73 11.13 -13.89
N PRO A 96 -12.88 11.47 -14.88
CA PRO A 96 -12.56 12.86 -15.19
C PRO A 96 -13.69 13.64 -15.88
N TRP A 97 -14.80 12.99 -16.25
CA TRP A 97 -15.95 13.60 -16.93
C TRP A 97 -17.21 13.69 -16.07
N ASP A 98 -17.12 13.28 -14.80
CA ASP A 98 -18.21 13.21 -13.81
C ASP A 98 -18.09 14.32 -12.75
#